data_AF-A0A1F3BFT2-F1
#
_entry.id   AF-A0A1F3BFT2-F1
#
_cell.length_a   1.000
_cell.length_b   1.000
_cell.length_c   1.000
_cell.angle_alpha   90.00
_cell.angle_beta   90.00
_cell.angle_gamma   90.00
#
_symmetry.space_group_name_H-M   'P 1'
#
loop_
_entity.id
_entity.type
_entity.pdbx_description
1 polymer ?
#
loop_
_entity_poly.entity_id
_entity_poly.type
_entity_poly.pdbx_seq_one_letter_code
_entity_poly.pdbx_strand_id
1 'polypeptide(L)'
;MMYPECIGAHQGSGGGRPSSAEETNADALNLLSKALYEIAEADWAMYLFDRLSDLPSHVRLHEHLLRVRDMLSARGHSAIEASIPHVLCSNIVETDAVVLSLRIHARQIQNALKRSFEEEASPLPPEEKALRLADFLAPVVRELIRRRNHCAGKLGGSSYAALLLDSLGLDMDELQHWLAETAHALGQLALGDLAIDSIEDSRWTSYNNQITRLKEEQEMLVEFCEDTVEQWAEFVGVGATELRAAIRPDAQIHGWCLPVDRPNDVRLVIRPGQEGTSLWLLLHELGHHLHYTIPVPEGWQLAAPPAVFDETMANLLELAGSVVKFPGQLERLVLRPVGQHGRRLHAAQERRWALSALFEMQACRANGESLDTLWAEMLQEHGFAAAFPHEWALDTFYIYDPVYRFNYVVGALWSAAELGRMAPFTLQDVAARIQELGQAAYGSSWRRVLGMDKSLPAPSAYIAWAENRQL
;
A
#
# COMPACT_ATOMS: atom_id res chain seq x y z
N MET A 1 30.71 8.46 -56.25
CA MET A 1 29.95 7.19 -56.20
C MET A 1 28.55 7.54 -55.74
N MET A 2 27.61 7.50 -56.68
CA MET A 2 26.18 7.82 -56.56
C MET A 2 25.39 6.51 -56.74
N TYR A 3 24.30 6.34 -55.96
CA TYR A 3 22.99 5.67 -56.19
C TYR A 3 22.90 4.33 -56.98
N PRO A 4 21.90 3.43 -56.73
CA PRO A 4 20.45 3.72 -56.85
C PRO A 4 19.54 3.06 -55.78
N GLU A 5 18.42 3.69 -55.37
CA GLU A 5 17.08 3.63 -55.99
C GLU A 5 16.59 2.22 -56.38
N CYS A 6 15.57 1.72 -55.66
CA CYS A 6 14.52 0.87 -56.21
C CYS A 6 13.21 1.14 -55.48
N ILE A 7 12.28 1.70 -56.25
CA ILE A 7 10.86 1.86 -55.98
C ILE A 7 10.19 0.49 -56.08
N GLY A 8 9.34 0.16 -55.11
CA GLY A 8 8.42 -0.98 -55.17
C GLY A 8 7.10 -0.61 -54.51
N ALA A 9 6.12 -0.27 -55.33
CA ALA A 9 4.76 0.03 -54.91
C ALA A 9 4.05 -1.24 -54.40
N HIS A 10 3.44 -1.18 -53.23
CA HIS A 10 2.29 -2.01 -52.90
C HIS A 10 1.17 -1.14 -52.34
N GLN A 11 0.08 -1.09 -53.11
CA GLN A 11 -1.22 -0.55 -52.72
C GLN A 11 -1.92 -1.53 -51.77
N GLY A 12 -2.54 -0.98 -50.72
CA GLY A 12 -3.84 -1.40 -50.18
C GLY A 12 -3.94 -2.77 -49.49
N SER A 13 -3.97 -2.75 -48.15
CA SER A 13 -4.98 -3.47 -47.36
C SER A 13 -5.11 -2.81 -45.98
N GLY A 14 -6.32 -2.85 -45.44
CA GLY A 14 -6.85 -1.87 -44.49
C GLY A 14 -6.15 -1.83 -43.13
N GLY A 15 -5.97 -0.60 -42.64
CA GLY A 15 -5.83 -0.35 -41.21
C GLY A 15 -7.17 -0.65 -40.53
N GLY A 16 -7.35 -1.90 -40.11
CA GLY A 16 -8.37 -2.24 -39.14
C GLY A 16 -7.99 -1.58 -37.82
N ARG A 17 -8.88 -0.75 -37.28
CA ARG A 17 -8.84 -0.45 -35.84
C ARG A 17 -8.88 -1.80 -35.11
N PRO A 18 -8.06 -2.00 -34.05
CA PRO A 18 -8.21 -3.17 -33.21
C PRO A 18 -9.67 -3.26 -32.79
N SER A 19 -10.23 -4.46 -32.89
CA SER A 19 -11.62 -4.66 -32.51
C SER A 19 -11.76 -4.36 -31.03
N SER A 20 -12.92 -3.85 -30.59
CA SER A 20 -13.21 -3.58 -29.18
C SER A 20 -12.98 -4.78 -28.25
N ALA A 21 -12.91 -6.01 -28.81
CA ALA A 21 -12.56 -7.25 -28.14
C ALA A 21 -11.05 -7.42 -27.83
N GLU A 22 -10.14 -6.77 -28.57
CA GLU A 22 -8.71 -6.79 -28.28
C GLU A 22 -8.35 -5.84 -27.13
N GLU A 23 -9.05 -4.70 -27.00
CA GLU A 23 -8.92 -3.79 -25.85
C GLU A 23 -9.51 -4.41 -24.57
N THR A 24 -10.62 -5.16 -24.64
CA THR A 24 -11.20 -5.83 -23.46
C THR A 24 -10.34 -7.00 -22.94
N ASN A 25 -9.49 -7.59 -23.79
CA ASN A 25 -8.59 -8.66 -23.39
C ASN A 25 -7.35 -8.12 -22.62
N ALA A 26 -6.94 -6.87 -22.86
CA ALA A 26 -5.84 -6.24 -22.13
C ALA A 26 -6.25 -5.93 -20.67
N ASP A 27 -7.46 -5.39 -20.47
CA ASP A 27 -8.01 -5.11 -19.13
C ASP A 27 -8.17 -6.39 -18.28
N ALA A 28 -8.52 -7.51 -18.91
CA ALA A 28 -8.62 -8.82 -18.27
C ALA A 28 -7.24 -9.40 -17.89
N LEU A 29 -6.23 -9.19 -18.73
CA LEU A 29 -4.84 -9.61 -18.47
C LEU A 29 -4.20 -8.80 -17.33
N ASN A 30 -4.55 -7.53 -17.15
CA ASN A 30 -4.05 -6.72 -16.03
C ASN A 30 -4.70 -7.08 -14.68
N LEU A 31 -6.01 -7.34 -14.65
CA LEU A 31 -6.67 -7.89 -13.47
C LEU A 31 -6.11 -9.27 -13.08
N LEU A 32 -5.77 -10.11 -14.07
CA LEU A 32 -5.09 -11.40 -13.90
C LEU A 32 -3.68 -11.24 -13.31
N SER A 33 -2.88 -10.31 -13.84
CA SER A 33 -1.52 -10.05 -13.37
C SER A 33 -1.53 -9.61 -11.90
N LYS A 34 -2.49 -8.75 -11.51
CA LYS A 34 -2.67 -8.23 -10.14
C LYS A 34 -3.25 -9.23 -9.14
N ALA A 35 -3.91 -10.29 -9.58
CA ALA A 35 -4.38 -11.34 -8.68
C ALA A 35 -3.35 -12.48 -8.52
N LEU A 36 -2.60 -12.81 -9.58
CA LEU A 36 -1.43 -13.71 -9.51
C LEU A 36 -0.31 -13.12 -8.63
N TYR A 37 -0.25 -11.79 -8.57
CA TYR A 37 0.58 -10.97 -7.71
C TYR A 37 0.41 -11.23 -6.22
N GLU A 38 -0.83 -11.14 -5.72
CA GLU A 38 -1.14 -11.26 -4.29
C GLU A 38 -1.01 -12.72 -3.82
N ILE A 39 -1.10 -13.67 -4.77
CA ILE A 39 -0.84 -15.10 -4.54
C ILE A 39 0.65 -15.38 -4.32
N ALA A 40 1.54 -14.63 -4.95
CA ALA A 40 2.99 -14.80 -4.78
C ALA A 40 3.52 -14.29 -3.45
N GLU A 41 2.95 -13.20 -2.93
CA GLU A 41 3.18 -12.74 -1.55
C GLU A 41 2.71 -13.78 -0.54
N ALA A 42 1.57 -14.41 -0.80
CA ALA A 42 1.08 -15.52 0.02
C ALA A 42 2.02 -16.75 -0.03
N ASP A 43 2.61 -17.09 -1.19
CA ASP A 43 3.60 -18.19 -1.29
C ASP A 43 4.90 -17.88 -0.52
N TRP A 44 5.35 -16.62 -0.51
CA TRP A 44 6.52 -16.17 0.28
C TRP A 44 6.23 -16.12 1.78
N ALA A 45 5.07 -15.58 2.17
CA ALA A 45 4.60 -15.61 3.55
C ALA A 45 4.48 -17.06 4.03
N MET A 46 3.93 -17.96 3.21
CA MET A 46 3.84 -19.39 3.50
C MET A 46 5.20 -20.08 3.56
N TYR A 47 6.18 -19.70 2.74
CA TYR A 47 7.56 -20.20 2.83
C TYR A 47 8.25 -19.80 4.14
N LEU A 48 8.12 -18.54 4.56
CA LEU A 48 8.59 -18.05 5.86
C LEU A 48 7.85 -18.75 7.01
N PHE A 49 6.54 -18.97 6.85
CA PHE A 49 5.70 -19.63 7.85
C PHE A 49 6.01 -21.11 8.03
N ASP A 50 6.30 -21.84 6.95
CA ASP A 50 6.67 -23.26 7.01
C ASP A 50 7.95 -23.42 7.84
N ARG A 51 8.92 -22.52 7.64
CA ARG A 51 10.17 -22.42 8.42
C ARG A 51 9.95 -22.03 9.88
N LEU A 52 8.97 -21.17 10.18
CA LEU A 52 8.63 -20.75 11.54
C LEU A 52 7.76 -21.78 12.28
N SER A 53 7.02 -22.61 11.54
CA SER A 53 6.11 -23.61 12.11
C SER A 53 6.79 -24.87 12.66
N ASP A 54 8.08 -25.05 12.36
CA ASP A 54 8.95 -26.05 13.00
C ASP A 54 9.43 -25.62 14.40
N LEU A 55 9.09 -24.41 14.87
CA LEU A 55 9.39 -23.97 16.24
C LEU A 55 8.42 -24.65 17.24
N PRO A 56 8.94 -25.40 18.23
CA PRO A 56 8.09 -26.12 19.18
C PRO A 56 7.33 -25.15 20.09
N SER A 57 6.01 -25.11 19.90
CA SER A 57 4.94 -24.52 20.74
C SER A 57 4.87 -22.99 20.84
N HIS A 58 3.93 -22.41 20.10
CA HIS A 58 3.38 -21.03 20.19
C HIS A 58 3.10 -20.55 21.62
N VAL A 59 2.71 -21.46 22.53
CA VAL A 59 2.54 -21.16 23.97
C VAL A 59 3.83 -20.64 24.62
N ARG A 60 5.00 -21.14 24.19
CA ARG A 60 6.29 -20.66 24.72
C ARG A 60 6.65 -19.28 24.19
N LEU A 61 6.27 -18.93 22.96
CA LEU A 61 6.57 -17.62 22.40
C LEU A 61 5.79 -16.52 23.15
N HIS A 62 4.51 -16.75 23.43
CA HIS A 62 3.69 -15.83 24.23
C HIS A 62 4.27 -15.64 25.65
N GLU A 63 4.55 -16.72 26.38
CA GLU A 63 5.16 -16.64 27.71
C GLU A 63 6.55 -15.99 27.67
N HIS A 64 7.33 -16.25 26.62
CA HIS A 64 8.66 -15.65 26.47
C HIS A 64 8.57 -14.15 26.22
N LEU A 65 7.66 -13.71 25.35
CA LEU A 65 7.49 -12.30 25.07
C LEU A 65 6.91 -11.52 26.26
N LEU A 66 6.01 -12.13 27.05
CA LEU A 66 5.56 -11.56 28.33
C LEU A 66 6.71 -11.44 29.35
N ARG A 67 7.59 -12.45 29.43
CA ARG A 67 8.80 -12.37 30.28
C ARG A 67 9.79 -11.32 29.80
N VAL A 68 9.94 -11.14 28.49
CA VAL A 68 10.77 -10.08 27.90
C VAL A 68 10.20 -8.71 28.23
N ARG A 69 8.88 -8.51 28.13
CA ARG A 69 8.19 -7.30 28.61
C ARG A 69 8.52 -7.01 30.06
N ASP A 70 8.26 -7.97 30.95
CA ASP A 70 8.44 -7.79 32.39
C ASP A 70 9.92 -7.51 32.75
N MET A 71 10.85 -8.15 32.04
CA MET A 71 12.29 -7.92 32.18
C MET A 71 12.70 -6.50 31.76
N LEU A 72 12.12 -5.98 30.67
CA LEU A 72 12.44 -4.65 30.13
C LEU A 72 11.81 -3.54 30.98
N SER A 73 10.58 -3.74 31.45
CA SER A 73 9.91 -2.92 32.47
C SER A 73 10.75 -2.78 33.74
N ALA A 74 11.25 -3.90 34.27
CA ALA A 74 12.08 -3.91 35.47
C ALA A 74 13.41 -3.16 35.33
N ARG A 75 13.86 -2.90 34.09
CA ARG A 75 15.10 -2.15 33.79
C ARG A 75 14.86 -0.66 33.51
N GLY A 76 13.62 -0.17 33.63
CA GLY A 76 13.30 1.24 33.45
C GLY A 76 13.26 1.70 31.98
N HIS A 77 13.14 0.78 31.03
CA HIS A 77 13.02 1.10 29.61
C HIS A 77 11.56 1.42 29.24
N SER A 78 11.02 2.53 29.75
CA SER A 78 9.62 2.93 29.51
C SER A 78 9.27 3.16 28.04
N ALA A 79 10.25 3.46 27.19
CA ALA A 79 10.05 3.62 25.75
C ALA A 79 9.88 2.27 25.01
N ILE A 80 10.41 1.18 25.56
CA ILE A 80 10.24 -0.18 25.02
C ILE A 80 8.90 -0.79 25.45
N GLU A 81 8.34 -0.34 26.59
CA GLU A 81 7.01 -0.74 27.04
C GLU A 81 5.89 -0.33 26.07
N ALA A 82 6.09 0.70 25.24
CA ALA A 82 5.10 1.14 24.26
C ALA A 82 5.13 0.33 22.95
N SER A 83 6.28 -0.21 22.55
CA SER A 83 6.44 -0.95 21.29
C SER A 83 6.20 -2.47 21.43
N ILE A 84 6.42 -3.03 22.62
CA ILE A 84 6.17 -4.45 22.89
C ILE A 84 4.69 -4.83 22.74
N PRO A 85 3.70 -4.07 23.25
CA PRO A 85 2.29 -4.36 23.04
C PRO A 85 1.91 -4.41 21.57
N HIS A 86 2.50 -3.56 20.71
CA HIS A 86 2.24 -3.59 19.27
C HIS A 86 2.74 -4.90 18.64
N VAL A 87 4.01 -5.24 18.85
CA VAL A 87 4.62 -6.49 18.37
C VAL A 87 3.92 -7.72 18.96
N LEU A 88 3.43 -7.64 20.20
CA LEU A 88 2.68 -8.70 20.84
C LEU A 88 1.26 -8.82 20.29
N CYS A 89 0.53 -7.71 20.14
CA CYS A 89 -0.84 -7.71 19.66
C CYS A 89 -0.91 -8.14 18.20
N SER A 90 -0.04 -7.60 17.33
CA SER A 90 0.05 -8.05 15.94
C SER A 90 0.47 -9.51 15.91
N ASN A 91 1.65 -9.88 16.45
CA ASN A 91 2.12 -11.26 16.30
C ASN A 91 1.28 -12.31 17.05
N ILE A 92 0.67 -12.03 18.21
CA ILE A 92 -0.15 -13.05 18.91
C ILE A 92 -1.51 -13.18 18.26
N VAL A 93 -2.20 -12.06 18.00
CA VAL A 93 -3.53 -12.12 17.38
C VAL A 93 -3.41 -12.62 15.95
N GLU A 94 -2.39 -12.18 15.22
CA GLU A 94 -2.08 -12.71 13.91
C GLU A 94 -1.66 -14.15 14.04
N THR A 95 -0.62 -14.56 14.77
CA THR A 95 -0.24 -15.99 14.84
C THR A 95 -1.42 -16.89 15.22
N ASP A 96 -2.26 -16.58 16.20
CA ASP A 96 -3.41 -17.44 16.52
C ASP A 96 -4.56 -17.37 15.48
N ALA A 97 -4.87 -16.19 14.92
CA ALA A 97 -5.94 -16.05 13.93
C ALA A 97 -5.48 -16.48 12.51
N VAL A 98 -4.26 -16.11 12.13
CA VAL A 98 -3.55 -16.31 10.86
C VAL A 98 -2.98 -17.73 10.76
N VAL A 99 -2.35 -18.34 11.79
CA VAL A 99 -1.92 -19.77 11.70
C VAL A 99 -3.12 -20.68 11.44
N LEU A 100 -4.24 -20.45 12.14
CA LEU A 100 -5.44 -21.28 11.99
C LEU A 100 -6.23 -20.95 10.73
N SER A 101 -6.30 -19.67 10.35
CA SER A 101 -7.10 -19.25 9.19
C SER A 101 -6.31 -19.33 7.88
N LEU A 102 -5.03 -18.93 7.80
CA LEU A 102 -4.23 -19.06 6.57
C LEU A 102 -3.94 -20.51 6.20
N ARG A 103 -3.68 -21.44 7.13
CA ARG A 103 -3.42 -22.83 6.70
C ARG A 103 -4.62 -23.50 6.01
N ILE A 104 -5.83 -23.20 6.47
CA ILE A 104 -7.06 -23.77 5.90
C ILE A 104 -7.56 -22.91 4.74
N HIS A 105 -7.55 -21.58 4.89
CA HIS A 105 -8.13 -20.66 3.93
C HIS A 105 -7.12 -20.18 2.89
N ALA A 106 -5.82 -19.96 3.16
CA ALA A 106 -4.90 -19.49 2.12
C ALA A 106 -4.80 -20.49 0.96
N ARG A 107 -4.72 -21.81 1.25
CA ARG A 107 -4.76 -22.83 0.19
C ARG A 107 -6.14 -22.92 -0.49
N GLN A 108 -7.24 -22.68 0.22
CA GLN A 108 -8.58 -22.65 -0.37
C GLN A 108 -8.83 -21.39 -1.21
N ILE A 109 -8.37 -20.23 -0.75
CA ILE A 109 -8.36 -18.93 -1.42
C ILE A 109 -7.47 -19.04 -2.66
N GLN A 110 -6.23 -19.51 -2.51
CA GLN A 110 -5.32 -19.75 -3.62
C GLN A 110 -5.92 -20.73 -4.63
N ASN A 111 -6.55 -21.83 -4.19
CA ASN A 111 -7.21 -22.77 -5.10
C ASN A 111 -8.49 -22.21 -5.73
N ALA A 112 -9.24 -21.36 -5.04
CA ALA A 112 -10.46 -20.75 -5.55
C ALA A 112 -10.12 -19.64 -6.54
N LEU A 113 -9.17 -18.77 -6.20
CA LEU A 113 -8.50 -17.83 -7.10
C LEU A 113 -7.99 -18.59 -8.32
N LYS A 114 -7.12 -19.59 -8.11
CA LYS A 114 -6.58 -20.42 -9.19
C LYS A 114 -7.67 -21.09 -10.03
N ARG A 115 -8.78 -21.56 -9.46
CA ARG A 115 -9.91 -22.11 -10.24
C ARG A 115 -10.68 -21.04 -11.00
N SER A 116 -10.97 -19.89 -10.39
CA SER A 116 -11.59 -18.77 -11.07
C SER A 116 -10.69 -18.23 -12.20
N PHE A 117 -9.37 -18.37 -12.06
CA PHE A 117 -8.37 -18.00 -13.06
C PHE A 117 -8.10 -19.11 -14.09
N GLU A 118 -8.12 -20.39 -13.73
CA GLU A 118 -8.02 -21.51 -14.69
C GLU A 118 -9.31 -21.63 -15.53
N GLU A 119 -10.44 -21.18 -14.98
CA GLU A 119 -11.65 -20.90 -15.72
C GLU A 119 -11.54 -19.65 -16.62
N GLU A 120 -10.38 -18.99 -16.80
CA GLU A 120 -10.20 -17.86 -17.75
C GLU A 120 -10.32 -18.22 -19.23
N ALA A 121 -10.36 -19.51 -19.57
CA ALA A 121 -10.90 -19.92 -20.87
C ALA A 121 -12.41 -19.61 -21.00
N SER A 122 -13.09 -19.23 -19.90
CA SER A 122 -14.49 -18.84 -19.84
C SER A 122 -14.67 -17.36 -20.21
N PRO A 123 -15.56 -17.04 -21.16
CA PRO A 123 -15.77 -15.70 -21.72
C PRO A 123 -16.57 -14.76 -20.78
N LEU A 124 -16.45 -14.91 -19.47
CA LEU A 124 -17.22 -14.08 -18.53
C LEU A 124 -16.69 -12.64 -18.50
N PRO A 125 -17.58 -11.63 -18.44
CA PRO A 125 -17.18 -10.24 -18.23
C PRO A 125 -16.41 -10.04 -16.92
N PRO A 126 -15.47 -9.07 -16.84
CA PRO A 126 -14.69 -8.79 -15.63
C PRO A 126 -15.53 -8.56 -14.36
N GLU A 127 -16.67 -7.87 -14.48
CA GLU A 127 -17.59 -7.62 -13.36
C GLU A 127 -18.18 -8.92 -12.79
N GLU A 128 -18.51 -9.90 -13.65
CA GLU A 128 -19.04 -11.19 -13.20
C GLU A 128 -17.97 -12.01 -12.48
N LYS A 129 -16.71 -11.94 -12.95
CA LYS A 129 -15.57 -12.57 -12.27
C LYS A 129 -15.36 -11.94 -10.88
N ALA A 130 -15.40 -10.61 -10.79
CA ALA A 130 -15.27 -9.88 -9.53
C ALA A 130 -16.39 -10.24 -8.55
N LEU A 131 -17.65 -10.30 -9.00
CA LEU A 131 -18.78 -10.73 -8.17
C LEU A 131 -18.58 -12.16 -7.63
N ARG A 132 -18.22 -13.12 -8.49
CA ARG A 132 -17.98 -14.51 -8.04
C ARG A 132 -16.86 -14.61 -7.01
N LEU A 133 -15.80 -13.83 -7.20
CA LEU A 133 -14.70 -13.77 -6.26
C LEU A 133 -15.14 -13.13 -4.93
N ALA A 134 -15.91 -12.05 -4.98
CA ALA A 134 -16.47 -11.39 -3.81
C ALA A 134 -17.37 -12.34 -2.99
N ASP A 135 -18.26 -13.07 -3.66
CA ASP A 135 -19.12 -14.09 -3.04
C ASP A 135 -18.30 -15.19 -2.34
N PHE A 136 -17.20 -15.60 -2.95
CA PHE A 136 -16.28 -16.57 -2.37
C PHE A 136 -15.51 -16.01 -1.16
N LEU A 137 -14.98 -14.79 -1.25
CA LEU A 137 -14.13 -14.19 -0.22
C LEU A 137 -14.91 -13.69 0.99
N ALA A 138 -16.14 -13.20 0.81
CA ALA A 138 -16.93 -12.62 1.89
C ALA A 138 -17.12 -13.49 3.15
N PRO A 139 -17.51 -14.79 3.05
CA PRO A 139 -17.57 -15.63 4.25
C PRO A 139 -16.21 -15.80 4.93
N VAL A 140 -15.11 -15.79 4.16
CA VAL A 140 -13.74 -15.90 4.68
C VAL A 140 -13.36 -14.65 5.46
N VAL A 141 -13.55 -13.47 4.88
CA VAL A 141 -13.21 -12.20 5.53
C VAL A 141 -14.06 -11.98 6.79
N ARG A 142 -15.37 -12.30 6.76
CA ARG A 142 -16.23 -12.27 7.96
C ARG A 142 -15.67 -13.13 9.08
N GLU A 143 -15.28 -14.36 8.77
CA GLU A 143 -14.73 -15.28 9.76
C GLU A 143 -13.38 -14.80 10.31
N LEU A 144 -12.53 -14.19 9.46
CA LEU A 144 -11.27 -13.57 9.89
C LEU A 144 -11.52 -12.43 10.89
N ILE A 145 -12.41 -11.49 10.56
CA ILE A 145 -12.79 -10.38 11.45
C ILE A 145 -13.30 -10.92 12.79
N ARG A 146 -14.21 -11.90 12.76
CA ARG A 146 -14.77 -12.53 13.97
C ARG A 146 -13.68 -13.15 14.84
N ARG A 147 -12.73 -13.89 14.23
CA ARG A 147 -11.63 -14.52 14.96
C ARG A 147 -10.67 -13.49 15.56
N ARG A 148 -10.30 -12.47 14.80
CA ARG A 148 -9.44 -11.37 15.27
C ARG A 148 -10.08 -10.66 16.46
N ASN A 149 -11.36 -10.32 16.37
CA ASN A 149 -12.12 -9.72 17.47
C ASN A 149 -12.20 -10.62 18.70
N HIS A 150 -12.43 -11.92 18.52
CA HIS A 150 -12.41 -12.88 19.63
C HIS A 150 -11.05 -12.94 20.32
N CYS A 151 -9.95 -12.94 19.57
CA CYS A 151 -8.61 -12.89 20.12
C CYS A 151 -8.33 -11.56 20.83
N ALA A 152 -8.71 -10.43 20.23
CA ALA A 152 -8.59 -9.11 20.85
C ALA A 152 -9.37 -9.02 22.17
N GLY A 153 -10.58 -9.59 22.22
CA GLY A 153 -11.38 -9.67 23.45
C GLY A 153 -10.69 -10.43 24.58
N LYS A 154 -9.93 -11.48 24.28
CA LYS A 154 -9.10 -12.18 25.29
C LYS A 154 -7.95 -11.32 25.83
N LEU A 155 -7.51 -10.33 25.06
CA LEU A 155 -6.46 -9.38 25.43
C LEU A 155 -7.03 -8.09 26.05
N GLY A 156 -8.35 -8.00 26.25
CA GLY A 156 -9.01 -6.83 26.82
C GLY A 156 -9.37 -5.73 25.81
N GLY A 157 -9.13 -5.94 24.52
CA GLY A 157 -9.57 -5.03 23.46
C GLY A 157 -11.06 -5.23 23.11
N SER A 158 -11.76 -4.15 22.76
CA SER A 158 -13.17 -4.24 22.32
C SER A 158 -13.33 -4.81 20.91
N SER A 159 -12.31 -4.64 20.07
CA SER A 159 -12.19 -5.20 18.74
C SER A 159 -10.70 -5.29 18.36
N TYR A 160 -10.39 -5.99 17.27
CA TYR A 160 -9.01 -6.05 16.76
C TYR A 160 -8.48 -4.67 16.40
N ALA A 161 -9.24 -3.90 15.63
CA ALA A 161 -8.86 -2.54 15.23
C ALA A 161 -8.61 -1.63 16.44
N ALA A 162 -9.48 -1.68 17.46
CA ALA A 162 -9.29 -0.87 18.66
C ALA A 162 -8.00 -1.23 19.41
N LEU A 163 -7.73 -2.53 19.57
CA LEU A 163 -6.51 -3.01 20.23
C LEU A 163 -5.24 -2.61 19.48
N LEU A 164 -5.25 -2.73 18.15
CA LEU A 164 -4.12 -2.34 17.30
C LEU A 164 -3.87 -0.84 17.39
N LEU A 165 -4.91 -0.01 17.26
CA LEU A 165 -4.80 1.45 17.28
C LEU A 165 -4.38 1.96 18.67
N ASP A 166 -4.88 1.37 19.75
CA ASP A 166 -4.44 1.70 21.11
C ASP A 166 -2.94 1.46 21.29
N SER A 167 -2.40 0.37 20.71
CA SER A 167 -0.94 0.11 20.72
C SER A 167 -0.12 1.16 19.96
N LEU A 168 -0.75 1.89 19.04
CA LEU A 168 -0.14 3.00 18.30
C LEU A 168 -0.38 4.36 18.97
N GLY A 169 -1.10 4.39 20.09
CA GLY A 169 -1.54 5.61 20.76
C GLY A 169 -2.56 6.39 19.92
N LEU A 170 -3.41 5.70 19.15
CA LEU A 170 -4.47 6.28 18.33
C LEU A 170 -5.83 5.90 18.91
N ASP A 171 -6.70 6.90 19.05
CA ASP A 171 -8.10 6.68 19.37
C ASP A 171 -8.87 6.31 18.09
N MET A 172 -9.66 5.24 18.15
CA MET A 172 -10.34 4.74 16.96
C MET A 172 -11.48 5.66 16.51
N ASP A 173 -12.17 6.34 17.42
CA ASP A 173 -13.27 7.26 17.05
C ASP A 173 -12.71 8.53 16.41
N GLU A 174 -11.62 9.07 16.97
CA GLU A 174 -10.88 10.19 16.39
C GLU A 174 -10.38 9.84 14.98
N LEU A 175 -9.78 8.65 14.80
CA LEU A 175 -9.25 8.22 13.51
C LEU A 175 -10.37 7.98 12.49
N GLN A 176 -11.49 7.36 12.87
CA GLN A 176 -12.64 7.17 11.97
C GLN A 176 -13.23 8.50 11.51
N HIS A 177 -13.39 9.44 12.44
CA HIS A 177 -13.86 10.79 12.11
C HIS A 177 -12.90 11.48 11.13
N TRP A 178 -11.60 11.44 11.43
CA TRP A 178 -10.55 12.01 10.57
C TRP A 178 -10.51 11.36 9.17
N LEU A 179 -10.66 10.04 9.07
CA LEU A 179 -10.71 9.32 7.79
C LEU A 179 -11.93 9.74 6.95
N ALA A 180 -13.10 9.90 7.58
CA ALA A 180 -14.31 10.36 6.91
C ALA A 180 -14.16 11.79 6.38
N GLU A 181 -13.62 12.71 7.19
CA GLU A 181 -13.32 14.09 6.77
C GLU A 181 -12.29 14.12 5.63
N THR A 182 -11.25 13.30 5.73
CA THR A 182 -10.21 13.16 4.72
C THR A 182 -10.78 12.64 3.41
N ALA A 183 -11.57 11.56 3.44
CA ALA A 183 -12.21 11.00 2.26
C ALA A 183 -13.14 12.02 1.58
N HIS A 184 -13.89 12.80 2.36
CA HIS A 184 -14.75 13.87 1.84
C HIS A 184 -13.92 14.97 1.16
N ALA A 185 -12.88 15.47 1.82
CA ALA A 185 -12.05 16.56 1.32
C ALA A 185 -11.29 16.16 0.04
N LEU A 186 -10.69 14.97 0.02
CA LEU A 186 -10.01 14.43 -1.16
C LEU A 186 -10.98 14.11 -2.30
N GLY A 187 -12.23 13.75 -1.99
CA GLY A 187 -13.28 13.56 -2.98
C GLY A 187 -13.57 14.79 -3.81
N GLN A 188 -13.64 15.96 -3.17
CA GLN A 188 -13.84 17.24 -3.88
C GLN A 188 -12.69 17.55 -4.85
N LEU A 189 -11.46 17.16 -4.49
CA LEU A 189 -10.28 17.36 -5.33
C LEU A 189 -10.22 16.37 -6.50
N ALA A 190 -10.57 15.10 -6.26
CA ALA A 190 -10.50 14.03 -7.25
C ALA A 190 -11.61 14.12 -8.32
N LEU A 191 -12.83 14.50 -7.94
CA LEU A 191 -13.98 14.52 -8.85
C LEU A 191 -13.88 15.58 -9.96
N GLY A 192 -13.07 16.64 -9.77
CA GLY A 192 -12.95 17.72 -10.76
C GLY A 192 -12.31 17.33 -12.10
N ASP A 193 -11.56 16.20 -12.16
CA ASP A 193 -10.78 15.81 -13.33
C ASP A 193 -11.07 14.41 -13.86
N LEU A 194 -11.58 13.50 -13.03
CA LEU A 194 -11.79 12.10 -13.42
C LEU A 194 -12.97 11.89 -14.39
N ALA A 195 -13.69 12.96 -14.79
CA ALA A 195 -14.86 12.90 -15.66
C ALA A 195 -15.90 11.85 -15.19
N ILE A 196 -16.02 11.67 -13.88
CA ILE A 196 -17.04 10.82 -13.23
C ILE A 196 -18.36 11.61 -13.29
N ASP A 197 -18.89 11.78 -14.50
CA ASP A 197 -20.02 12.65 -14.80
C ASP A 197 -21.36 11.90 -14.71
N SER A 198 -21.37 10.57 -14.53
CA SER A 198 -22.60 9.76 -14.52
C SER A 198 -22.82 8.94 -13.24
N ILE A 199 -24.09 8.62 -12.97
CA ILE A 199 -24.53 7.74 -11.88
C ILE A 199 -24.04 6.28 -12.08
N GLU A 200 -23.67 5.89 -13.31
CA GLU A 200 -22.99 4.60 -13.54
C GLU A 200 -21.50 4.68 -13.14
N ASP A 201 -20.88 5.85 -13.24
CA ASP A 201 -19.50 6.09 -12.80
C ASP A 201 -19.37 6.28 -11.28
N SER A 202 -20.47 6.52 -10.56
CA SER A 202 -20.46 6.58 -9.10
C SER A 202 -20.36 5.20 -8.43
N ARG A 203 -20.23 4.12 -9.20
CA ARG A 203 -19.92 2.79 -8.64
C ARG A 203 -18.50 2.73 -8.12
N TRP A 204 -18.31 2.15 -6.94
CA TRP A 204 -16.98 1.96 -6.35
C TRP A 204 -16.01 1.18 -7.25
N THR A 205 -16.46 0.09 -7.87
CA THR A 205 -15.65 -0.65 -8.85
C THR A 205 -15.27 0.22 -10.05
N SER A 206 -16.17 1.05 -10.59
CA SER A 206 -15.86 1.95 -11.71
C SER A 206 -14.78 2.95 -11.29
N TYR A 207 -14.93 3.56 -10.11
CA TYR A 207 -13.94 4.46 -9.54
C TYR A 207 -12.55 3.81 -9.41
N ASN A 208 -12.49 2.57 -8.89
CA ASN A 208 -11.23 1.84 -8.75
C ASN A 208 -10.59 1.50 -10.10
N ASN A 209 -11.39 1.07 -11.07
CA ASN A 209 -10.92 0.74 -12.41
C ASN A 209 -10.40 1.99 -13.12
N GLN A 210 -11.08 3.13 -12.97
CA GLN A 210 -10.61 4.41 -13.51
C GLN A 210 -9.29 4.84 -12.88
N ILE A 211 -9.13 4.72 -11.55
CA ILE A 211 -7.83 5.00 -10.91
C ILE A 211 -6.74 4.10 -11.48
N THR A 212 -7.00 2.80 -11.62
CA THR A 212 -6.03 1.85 -12.17
C THR A 212 -5.67 2.19 -13.62
N ARG A 213 -6.68 2.35 -14.47
CA ARG A 213 -6.49 2.72 -15.87
C ARG A 213 -5.74 4.04 -16.02
N LEU A 214 -6.10 5.05 -15.24
CA LEU A 214 -5.40 6.33 -15.29
C LEU A 214 -3.98 6.20 -14.77
N LYS A 215 -3.72 5.36 -13.76
CA LYS A 215 -2.34 5.05 -13.36
C LYS A 215 -1.56 4.47 -14.53
N GLU A 216 -2.12 3.50 -15.25
CA GLU A 216 -1.50 2.93 -16.46
C GLU A 216 -1.28 3.98 -17.57
N GLU A 217 -2.25 4.87 -17.81
CA GLU A 217 -2.16 5.93 -18.83
C GLU A 217 -1.20 7.08 -18.44
N GLN A 218 -1.08 7.35 -17.13
CA GLN A 218 -0.29 8.42 -16.52
C GLN A 218 1.08 7.97 -16.10
N GLU A 219 1.31 6.66 -16.04
CA GLU A 219 2.48 6.10 -15.42
C GLU A 219 3.71 6.75 -16.02
N MET A 220 4.50 7.36 -15.14
CA MET A 220 5.84 7.76 -15.48
C MET A 220 6.57 6.46 -15.79
N LEU A 221 6.55 6.06 -17.06
CA LEU A 221 7.38 4.99 -17.55
C LEU A 221 8.81 5.46 -17.33
N VAL A 222 9.40 5.06 -16.21
CA VAL A 222 10.85 5.04 -16.12
C VAL A 222 11.20 3.86 -16.99
N GLU A 223 11.76 4.15 -18.16
CA GLU A 223 12.56 3.13 -18.82
C GLU A 223 13.74 2.88 -17.90
N PHE A 224 13.58 1.92 -16.99
CA PHE A 224 14.59 1.54 -16.05
C PHE A 224 15.62 0.73 -16.82
N CYS A 225 16.45 1.42 -17.59
CA CYS A 225 17.55 0.81 -18.29
C CYS A 225 18.76 0.74 -17.36
N GLU A 226 19.61 -0.27 -17.57
CA GLU A 226 20.82 -0.47 -16.78
C GLU A 226 21.69 0.78 -16.72
N ASP A 227 21.64 1.63 -17.75
CA ASP A 227 22.40 2.87 -17.90
C ASP A 227 21.94 4.00 -16.95
N THR A 228 20.81 3.83 -16.26
CA THR A 228 20.20 4.85 -15.38
C THR A 228 20.22 4.46 -13.92
N VAL A 229 20.55 3.21 -13.61
CA VAL A 229 20.67 2.70 -12.24
C VAL A 229 21.66 3.57 -11.46
N GLU A 230 22.82 3.88 -12.04
CA GLU A 230 23.84 4.71 -11.41
C GLU A 230 23.33 6.11 -11.10
N GLN A 231 22.56 6.71 -12.02
CA GLN A 231 21.98 8.04 -11.83
C GLN A 231 20.92 8.02 -10.73
N TRP A 232 20.03 7.03 -10.73
CA TRP A 232 19.04 6.85 -9.66
C TRP A 232 19.70 6.62 -8.31
N ALA A 233 20.72 5.76 -8.28
CA ALA A 233 21.47 5.43 -7.08
C ALA A 233 22.19 6.64 -6.50
N GLU A 234 22.91 7.40 -7.34
CA GLU A 234 23.52 8.67 -6.93
C GLU A 234 22.46 9.68 -6.47
N PHE A 235 21.35 9.78 -7.21
CA PHE A 235 20.31 10.77 -6.97
C PHE A 235 19.57 10.53 -5.65
N VAL A 236 19.31 9.28 -5.28
CA VAL A 236 18.63 8.91 -4.02
C VAL A 236 19.60 8.55 -2.89
N GLY A 237 20.90 8.48 -3.16
CA GLY A 237 21.93 8.19 -2.16
C GLY A 237 22.05 6.72 -1.75
N VAL A 238 21.68 5.79 -2.64
CA VAL A 238 21.85 4.33 -2.44
C VAL A 238 22.98 3.80 -3.32
N GLY A 239 23.51 2.61 -3.02
CA GLY A 239 24.54 1.99 -3.87
C GLY A 239 23.98 1.52 -5.21
N ALA A 240 24.63 1.82 -6.33
CA ALA A 240 24.16 1.37 -7.66
C ALA A 240 24.07 -0.16 -7.78
N THR A 241 24.98 -0.89 -7.13
CA THR A 241 24.93 -2.36 -7.07
C THR A 241 23.71 -2.88 -6.32
N GLU A 242 23.35 -2.21 -5.21
CA GLU A 242 22.19 -2.56 -4.39
C GLU A 242 20.89 -2.28 -5.15
N LEU A 243 20.76 -1.09 -5.74
CA LEU A 243 19.61 -0.73 -6.56
C LEU A 243 19.45 -1.68 -7.76
N ARG A 244 20.56 -2.07 -8.41
CA ARG A 244 20.53 -3.05 -9.52
C ARG A 244 20.02 -4.41 -9.07
N ALA A 245 20.48 -4.91 -7.93
CA ALA A 245 20.06 -6.21 -7.39
C ALA A 245 18.58 -6.23 -7.00
N ALA A 246 18.05 -5.06 -6.65
CA ALA A 246 16.66 -4.90 -6.26
C ALA A 246 15.67 -4.97 -7.42
N ILE A 247 16.13 -4.65 -8.64
CA ILE A 247 15.29 -4.65 -9.82
C ILE A 247 15.15 -6.06 -10.35
N ARG A 248 13.95 -6.60 -10.25
CA ARG A 248 13.60 -7.98 -10.57
C ARG A 248 12.42 -7.99 -11.55
N PRO A 249 12.66 -7.87 -12.87
CA PRO A 249 11.61 -7.91 -13.89
C PRO A 249 10.79 -9.21 -13.85
N ASP A 250 11.41 -10.27 -13.32
CA ASP A 250 10.84 -11.60 -13.12
C ASP A 250 10.08 -11.76 -11.79
N ALA A 251 10.12 -10.77 -10.90
CA ALA A 251 9.44 -10.85 -9.62
C ALA A 251 7.92 -10.91 -9.83
N GLN A 252 7.26 -11.65 -8.95
CA GLN A 252 5.80 -11.78 -8.96
C GLN A 252 5.11 -10.64 -8.20
N ILE A 253 5.89 -9.80 -7.50
CA ILE A 253 5.44 -8.64 -6.70
C ILE A 253 5.97 -7.33 -7.33
N HIS A 254 5.36 -6.17 -7.05
CA HIS A 254 5.49 -4.94 -7.86
C HIS A 254 6.56 -4.09 -7.21
N GLY A 255 6.47 -4.00 -5.88
CA GLY A 255 7.40 -3.34 -4.99
C GLY A 255 7.30 -4.03 -3.64
N TRP A 256 8.44 -4.25 -3.00
CA TRP A 256 8.53 -4.66 -1.63
C TRP A 256 9.91 -4.33 -1.07
N CYS A 257 9.96 -3.74 0.12
CA CYS A 257 11.17 -3.51 0.88
C CYS A 257 11.14 -4.31 2.19
N LEU A 258 12.12 -5.20 2.37
CA LEU A 258 12.21 -6.11 3.52
C LEU A 258 13.54 -5.91 4.27
N PRO A 259 13.50 -5.49 5.56
CA PRO A 259 14.69 -5.40 6.38
C PRO A 259 15.03 -6.79 6.96
N VAL A 260 16.01 -7.48 6.36
CA VAL A 260 16.46 -8.82 6.82
C VAL A 260 17.40 -8.72 8.02
N ASP A 261 18.36 -7.80 7.98
CA ASP A 261 19.27 -7.48 9.09
C ASP A 261 19.58 -5.97 9.06
N ARG A 262 18.91 -5.15 9.88
CA ARG A 262 19.16 -3.70 9.86
C ARG A 262 20.48 -3.35 10.58
N PRO A 263 21.30 -2.44 10.03
CA PRO A 263 21.15 -1.75 8.73
C PRO A 263 21.84 -2.47 7.54
N ASN A 264 22.36 -3.68 7.72
CA ASN A 264 23.33 -4.32 6.82
C ASN A 264 22.72 -5.10 5.63
N ASP A 265 21.52 -5.68 5.77
CA ASP A 265 20.80 -6.45 4.74
C ASP A 265 19.36 -5.93 4.68
N VAL A 266 19.13 -4.95 3.80
CA VAL A 266 17.80 -4.48 3.41
C VAL A 266 17.59 -4.89 1.97
N ARG A 267 16.54 -5.67 1.73
CA ARG A 267 16.25 -6.21 0.42
C ARG A 267 15.11 -5.44 -0.18
N LEU A 268 15.39 -4.84 -1.32
CA LEU A 268 14.42 -4.18 -2.16
C LEU A 268 14.09 -5.14 -3.30
N VAL A 269 12.81 -5.30 -3.62
CA VAL A 269 12.34 -6.04 -4.79
C VAL A 269 11.38 -5.12 -5.51
N ILE A 270 11.74 -4.71 -6.71
CA ILE A 270 10.88 -3.91 -7.57
C ILE A 270 10.77 -4.64 -8.88
N ARG A 271 9.55 -4.88 -9.35
CA ARG A 271 9.30 -5.40 -10.67
C ARG A 271 9.00 -4.26 -11.63
N PRO A 272 9.94 -3.93 -12.54
CA PRO A 272 9.67 -3.27 -13.81
C PRO A 272 8.41 -3.84 -14.44
N GLY A 273 7.30 -3.10 -14.45
CA GLY A 273 6.13 -3.51 -15.20
C GLY A 273 6.46 -3.64 -16.69
N GLN A 274 5.82 -4.57 -17.40
CA GLN A 274 5.81 -4.53 -18.88
C GLN A 274 5.12 -3.28 -19.43
N GLU A 275 4.35 -2.61 -18.56
CA GLU A 275 3.65 -1.34 -18.77
C GLU A 275 4.28 -0.21 -17.95
N GLY A 276 5.52 -0.38 -17.48
CA GLY A 276 6.22 0.53 -16.58
C GLY A 276 6.07 0.15 -15.12
N THR A 277 7.12 0.33 -14.34
CA THR A 277 6.94 0.57 -12.91
C THR A 277 6.66 2.06 -12.78
N SER A 278 5.57 2.42 -12.10
CA SER A 278 5.40 3.81 -11.70
C SER A 278 6.64 4.25 -10.92
N LEU A 279 7.31 5.31 -11.37
CA LEU A 279 8.36 5.97 -10.60
C LEU A 279 7.94 6.18 -9.13
N TRP A 280 6.65 6.38 -8.88
CA TRP A 280 6.06 6.44 -7.55
C TRP A 280 6.36 5.22 -6.70
N LEU A 281 6.08 4.01 -7.20
CA LEU A 281 6.35 2.79 -6.46
C LEU A 281 7.84 2.61 -6.18
N LEU A 282 8.70 2.89 -7.16
CA LEU A 282 10.15 2.87 -6.95
C LEU A 282 10.56 3.80 -5.80
N LEU A 283 10.09 5.05 -5.83
CA LEU A 283 10.41 6.04 -4.81
C LEU A 283 9.80 5.67 -3.44
N HIS A 284 8.60 5.08 -3.43
CA HIS A 284 7.95 4.58 -2.23
C HIS A 284 8.82 3.53 -1.55
N GLU A 285 9.20 2.49 -2.28
CA GLU A 285 10.03 1.41 -1.75
C GLU A 285 11.45 1.86 -1.39
N LEU A 286 11.99 2.86 -2.12
CA LEU A 286 13.25 3.50 -1.74
C LEU A 286 13.13 4.31 -0.45
N GLY A 287 11.99 4.90 -0.15
CA GLY A 287 11.76 5.58 1.13
C GLY A 287 11.81 4.59 2.30
N HIS A 288 11.22 3.41 2.15
CA HIS A 288 11.41 2.30 3.10
C HIS A 288 12.88 1.90 3.22
N HIS A 289 13.57 1.74 2.09
CA HIS A 289 14.98 1.36 2.06
C HIS A 289 15.88 2.34 2.82
N LEU A 290 15.71 3.64 2.55
CA LEU A 290 16.44 4.70 3.24
C LEU A 290 16.16 4.70 4.74
N HIS A 291 14.92 4.43 5.15
CA HIS A 291 14.56 4.29 6.55
C HIS A 291 15.24 3.05 7.18
N TYR A 292 15.22 1.91 6.51
CA TYR A 292 15.73 0.65 7.05
C TYR A 292 17.26 0.57 7.15
N THR A 293 17.98 1.31 6.33
CA THR A 293 19.45 1.43 6.35
C THR A 293 19.98 2.34 7.48
N ILE A 294 19.10 2.98 8.25
CA ILE A 294 19.50 3.77 9.42
C ILE A 294 20.05 2.83 10.51
N PRO A 295 21.27 3.09 11.05
CA PRO A 295 21.83 2.30 12.13
C PRO A 295 20.91 2.24 13.36
N VAL A 296 20.56 1.02 13.76
CA VAL A 296 19.74 0.77 14.94
C VAL A 296 20.62 0.87 16.19
N PRO A 297 20.28 1.72 17.19
CA PRO A 297 21.01 1.76 18.45
C PRO A 297 21.02 0.40 19.16
N GLU A 298 22.09 0.10 19.89
CA GLU A 298 22.18 -1.14 20.67
C GLU A 298 21.00 -1.26 21.65
N GLY A 299 20.34 -2.43 21.67
CA GLY A 299 19.15 -2.69 22.49
C GLY A 299 17.82 -2.40 21.80
N TRP A 300 17.84 -1.78 20.61
CA TRP A 300 16.64 -1.46 19.82
C TRP A 300 16.46 -2.37 18.60
N GLN A 301 17.24 -3.44 18.47
CA GLN A 301 17.20 -4.32 17.29
C GLN A 301 15.84 -5.01 17.07
N LEU A 302 15.02 -5.13 18.12
CA LEU A 302 13.66 -5.67 18.03
C LEU A 302 12.57 -4.58 17.93
N ALA A 303 12.94 -3.31 18.05
CA ALA A 303 12.03 -2.19 17.97
C ALA A 303 11.99 -1.67 16.53
N ALA A 304 11.11 -2.26 15.73
CA ALA A 304 10.70 -1.63 14.48
C ALA A 304 9.79 -0.44 14.80
N PRO A 305 9.97 0.72 14.15
CA PRO A 305 8.95 1.76 14.13
C PRO A 305 7.63 1.17 13.62
N PRO A 306 6.49 1.70 14.08
CA PRO A 306 5.19 1.18 13.64
C PRO A 306 4.98 1.42 12.15
N ALA A 307 4.14 0.60 11.52
CA ALA A 307 3.86 0.65 10.08
C ALA A 307 3.48 2.05 9.59
N VAL A 308 2.67 2.81 10.34
CA VAL A 308 2.35 4.21 10.02
C VAL A 308 3.59 5.09 9.83
N PHE A 309 4.63 4.91 10.64
CA PHE A 309 5.87 5.68 10.52
C PHE A 309 6.65 5.27 9.28
N ASP A 310 6.72 3.96 9.04
CA ASP A 310 7.43 3.39 7.90
C ASP A 310 6.80 3.82 6.56
N GLU A 311 5.48 3.70 6.44
CA GLU A 311 4.70 4.20 5.32
C GLU A 311 4.82 5.72 5.14
N THR A 312 4.99 6.47 6.23
CA THR A 312 5.26 7.91 6.14
C THR A 312 6.60 8.19 5.47
N MET A 313 7.66 7.41 5.76
CA MET A 313 8.97 7.59 5.12
C MET A 313 8.91 7.28 3.62
N ALA A 314 8.19 6.22 3.25
CA ALA A 314 7.93 5.85 1.87
C ALA A 314 7.18 6.94 1.10
N ASN A 315 6.03 7.38 1.64
CA ASN A 315 5.23 8.46 1.07
C ASN A 315 6.00 9.78 0.94
N LEU A 316 6.92 10.08 1.86
CA LEU A 316 7.69 11.32 1.80
C LEU A 316 8.54 11.38 0.53
N LEU A 317 9.22 10.28 0.18
CA LEU A 317 10.03 10.22 -1.03
C LEU A 317 9.17 10.11 -2.30
N GLU A 318 8.10 9.32 -2.26
CA GLU A 318 7.13 9.19 -3.36
C GLU A 318 6.54 10.55 -3.77
N LEU A 319 5.96 11.28 -2.81
CA LEU A 319 5.34 12.58 -3.07
C LEU A 319 6.38 13.62 -3.50
N ALA A 320 7.58 13.60 -2.92
CA ALA A 320 8.66 14.50 -3.30
C ALA A 320 9.07 14.30 -4.77
N GLY A 321 9.26 13.06 -5.20
CA GLY A 321 9.66 12.79 -6.58
C GLY A 321 8.56 13.07 -7.61
N SER A 322 7.30 13.21 -7.18
CA SER A 322 6.23 13.70 -8.06
C SER A 322 6.29 15.20 -8.35
N VAL A 323 7.08 15.99 -7.62
CA VAL A 323 7.13 17.46 -7.79
C VAL A 323 8.52 18.00 -8.07
N VAL A 324 9.57 17.23 -7.78
CA VAL A 324 10.95 17.62 -8.08
C VAL A 324 11.23 17.52 -9.58
N LYS A 325 11.99 18.49 -10.10
CA LYS A 325 12.56 18.41 -11.44
C LYS A 325 13.77 17.50 -11.42
N PHE A 326 13.74 16.43 -12.22
CA PHE A 326 14.87 15.53 -12.38
C PHE A 326 15.95 16.19 -13.25
N PRO A 327 17.24 16.06 -12.91
CA PRO A 327 18.32 16.60 -13.73
C PRO A 327 18.68 15.68 -14.90
N GLY A 328 19.20 16.26 -15.99
CA GLY A 328 19.97 15.54 -17.00
C GLY A 328 19.16 14.50 -17.79
N GLN A 329 19.64 13.25 -17.85
CA GLN A 329 18.96 12.18 -18.57
C GLN A 329 17.69 11.71 -17.84
N LEU A 330 17.65 11.80 -16.50
CA LEU A 330 16.44 11.49 -15.73
C LEU A 330 15.26 12.38 -16.14
N GLU A 331 15.50 13.66 -16.48
CA GLU A 331 14.45 14.55 -17.02
C GLU A 331 13.82 13.99 -18.31
N ARG A 332 14.63 13.34 -19.15
CA ARG A 332 14.19 12.78 -20.44
C ARG A 332 13.50 11.42 -20.29
N LEU A 333 13.81 10.70 -19.22
CA LEU A 333 13.28 9.38 -18.90
C LEU A 333 11.97 9.45 -18.13
N VAL A 334 11.75 10.55 -17.42
CA VAL A 334 10.41 10.87 -16.90
C VAL A 334 9.57 11.38 -18.07
N LEU A 335 8.90 10.44 -18.75
CA LEU A 335 8.19 10.72 -20.01
C LEU A 335 7.09 11.79 -19.89
N ARG A 336 6.56 12.02 -18.68
CA ARG A 336 5.58 13.06 -18.38
C ARG A 336 5.83 13.59 -16.96
N PRO A 337 5.87 14.93 -16.75
CA PRO A 337 5.77 15.46 -15.39
C PRO A 337 4.51 14.93 -14.74
N VAL A 338 4.54 14.65 -13.43
CA VAL A 338 3.30 14.57 -12.66
C VAL A 338 2.70 15.97 -12.64
N GLY A 339 1.92 16.25 -13.67
CA GLY A 339 1.10 17.43 -13.72
C GLY A 339 0.09 17.40 -12.58
N GLN A 340 -0.70 18.46 -12.52
CA GLN A 340 -1.84 18.53 -11.60
C GLN A 340 -2.74 17.28 -11.65
N HIS A 341 -2.89 16.66 -12.83
CA HIS A 341 -3.68 15.45 -12.99
C HIS A 341 -3.14 14.27 -12.17
N GLY A 342 -1.84 13.98 -12.22
CA GLY A 342 -1.30 12.82 -11.49
C GLY A 342 -1.36 13.00 -9.97
N ARG A 343 -1.23 14.24 -9.47
CA ARG A 343 -1.47 14.53 -8.04
C ARG A 343 -2.95 14.39 -7.64
N ARG A 344 -3.88 14.71 -8.55
CA ARG A 344 -5.33 14.45 -8.34
C ARG A 344 -5.66 12.97 -8.38
N LEU A 345 -4.99 12.20 -9.24
CA LEU A 345 -5.07 10.74 -9.25
C LEU A 345 -4.56 10.15 -7.93
N HIS A 346 -3.47 10.69 -7.38
CA HIS A 346 -3.00 10.31 -6.04
C HIS A 346 -4.04 10.66 -4.97
N ALA A 347 -4.67 11.84 -5.04
CA ALA A 347 -5.78 12.20 -4.14
C ALA A 347 -6.95 11.20 -4.21
N ALA A 348 -7.25 10.70 -5.42
CA ALA A 348 -8.28 9.69 -5.62
C ALA A 348 -7.89 8.34 -4.98
N GLN A 349 -6.63 7.95 -5.10
CA GLN A 349 -6.08 6.78 -4.44
C GLN A 349 -6.15 6.90 -2.90
N GLU A 350 -5.77 8.05 -2.34
CA GLU A 350 -5.85 8.31 -0.90
C GLU A 350 -7.29 8.29 -0.39
N ARG A 351 -8.24 8.86 -1.15
CA ARG A 351 -9.67 8.76 -0.82
C ARG A 351 -10.12 7.30 -0.78
N ARG A 352 -9.70 6.50 -1.76
CA ARG A 352 -10.03 5.08 -1.81
C ARG A 352 -9.52 4.35 -0.56
N TRP A 353 -8.26 4.59 -0.18
CA TRP A 353 -7.66 4.00 1.00
C TRP A 353 -8.32 4.45 2.30
N ALA A 354 -8.70 5.73 2.40
CA ALA A 354 -9.41 6.25 3.56
C ALA A 354 -10.77 5.58 3.77
N LEU A 355 -11.55 5.39 2.70
CA LEU A 355 -12.85 4.71 2.77
C LEU A 355 -12.73 3.22 3.12
N SER A 356 -11.73 2.55 2.55
CA SER A 356 -11.47 1.14 2.87
C SER A 356 -11.05 0.97 4.34
N ALA A 357 -10.14 1.82 4.84
CA ALA A 357 -9.75 1.82 6.25
C ALA A 357 -10.93 2.13 7.20
N LEU A 358 -11.77 3.12 6.84
CA LEU A 358 -12.95 3.49 7.59
C LEU A 358 -13.94 2.30 7.71
N PHE A 359 -14.25 1.66 6.58
CA PHE A 359 -15.10 0.48 6.56
C PHE A 359 -14.54 -0.63 7.45
N GLU A 360 -13.25 -0.95 7.33
CA GLU A 360 -12.66 -2.05 8.09
C GLU A 360 -12.78 -1.85 9.60
N MET A 361 -12.56 -0.62 10.09
CA MET A 361 -12.73 -0.30 11.50
C MET A 361 -14.19 -0.44 11.95
N GLN A 362 -15.14 -0.03 11.11
CA GLN A 362 -16.58 -0.23 11.39
C GLN A 362 -16.95 -1.72 11.36
N ALA A 363 -16.44 -2.48 10.39
CA ALA A 363 -16.64 -3.92 10.26
C ALA A 363 -16.07 -4.68 11.46
N CYS A 364 -14.93 -4.25 12.00
CA CYS A 364 -14.36 -4.78 13.23
C CYS A 364 -15.22 -4.49 14.47
N ARG A 365 -16.10 -3.48 14.45
CA ARG A 365 -17.04 -3.21 15.54
C ARG A 365 -18.41 -3.87 15.36
N ALA A 366 -18.73 -4.33 14.15
CA ALA A 366 -20.02 -4.93 13.85
C ALA A 366 -20.29 -6.15 14.76
N ASN A 367 -21.39 -6.08 15.49
CA ASN A 367 -21.94 -7.13 16.34
C ASN A 367 -23.23 -7.71 15.71
N GLY A 368 -23.07 -8.35 14.56
CA GLY A 368 -24.15 -9.02 13.85
C GLY A 368 -24.85 -8.17 12.77
N GLU A 369 -24.43 -6.91 12.58
CA GLU A 369 -24.84 -6.11 11.44
C GLU A 369 -24.36 -6.75 10.12
N SER A 370 -25.13 -6.51 9.06
CA SER A 370 -24.75 -6.91 7.71
C SER A 370 -23.61 -6.03 7.21
N LEU A 371 -22.44 -6.63 6.95
CA LEU A 371 -21.30 -5.91 6.37
C LEU A 371 -21.62 -5.32 4.98
N ASP A 372 -22.55 -5.91 4.23
CA ASP A 372 -22.99 -5.37 2.94
C ASP A 372 -23.80 -4.09 3.11
N THR A 373 -24.63 -4.05 4.15
CA THR A 373 -25.41 -2.85 4.49
C THR A 373 -24.48 -1.74 4.97
N LEU A 374 -23.55 -2.08 5.87
CA LEU A 374 -22.55 -1.15 6.38
C LEU A 374 -21.69 -0.54 5.24
N TRP A 375 -21.24 -1.39 4.31
CA TRP A 375 -20.48 -0.95 3.13
C TRP A 375 -21.29 -0.02 2.23
N ALA A 376 -22.53 -0.42 1.90
CA ALA A 376 -23.39 0.36 1.01
C ALA A 376 -23.76 1.73 1.61
N GLU A 377 -24.07 1.78 2.91
CA GLU A 377 -24.37 3.02 3.63
C GLU A 377 -23.15 3.95 3.64
N MET A 378 -21.96 3.44 4.01
CA MET A 378 -20.72 4.22 4.01
C MET A 378 -20.40 4.75 2.60
N LEU A 379 -20.49 3.92 1.55
CA LEU A 379 -20.26 4.39 0.19
C LEU A 379 -21.25 5.48 -0.21
N GLN A 380 -22.53 5.32 0.13
CA GLN A 380 -23.58 6.29 -0.18
C GLN A 380 -23.32 7.65 0.47
N GLU A 381 -22.89 7.66 1.74
CA GLU A 381 -22.50 8.89 2.45
C GLU A 381 -21.36 9.64 1.76
N HIS A 382 -20.49 8.91 1.06
CA HIS A 382 -19.37 9.44 0.30
C HIS A 382 -19.64 9.56 -1.20
N GLY A 383 -20.90 9.49 -1.63
CA GLY A 383 -21.31 9.74 -3.01
C GLY A 383 -21.03 8.59 -3.98
N PHE A 384 -20.85 7.37 -3.46
CA PHE A 384 -20.67 6.15 -4.24
C PHE A 384 -21.85 5.19 -4.07
N ALA A 385 -21.99 4.25 -5.00
CA ALA A 385 -22.84 3.08 -4.86
C ALA A 385 -21.98 1.81 -4.87
N ALA A 386 -22.37 0.82 -4.07
CA ALA A 386 -21.80 -0.51 -4.21
C ALA A 386 -22.20 -1.09 -5.57
N ALA A 387 -21.24 -1.68 -6.29
CA ALA A 387 -21.51 -2.25 -7.60
C ALA A 387 -22.30 -3.56 -7.49
N PHE A 388 -22.04 -4.34 -6.44
CA PHE A 388 -22.64 -5.65 -6.20
C PHE A 388 -22.51 -6.05 -4.72
N PRO A 389 -23.26 -7.08 -4.24
CA PRO A 389 -23.09 -7.60 -2.89
C PRO A 389 -21.66 -8.03 -2.63
N HIS A 390 -21.19 -7.92 -1.39
CA HIS A 390 -19.87 -8.41 -0.99
C HIS A 390 -18.66 -7.71 -1.64
N GLU A 391 -18.86 -6.63 -2.40
CA GLU A 391 -17.77 -5.88 -3.07
C GLU A 391 -16.61 -5.52 -2.14
N TRP A 392 -16.90 -5.21 -0.88
CA TRP A 392 -15.90 -4.95 0.16
C TRP A 392 -14.91 -6.12 0.35
N ALA A 393 -15.33 -7.37 0.13
CA ALA A 393 -14.47 -8.54 0.32
C ALA A 393 -13.37 -8.69 -0.74
N LEU A 394 -13.42 -7.89 -1.81
CA LEU A 394 -12.36 -7.82 -2.83
C LEU A 394 -11.14 -7.04 -2.35
N ASP A 395 -11.22 -6.37 -1.21
CA ASP A 395 -10.07 -5.71 -0.62
C ASP A 395 -9.18 -6.73 0.11
N THR A 396 -8.02 -7.02 -0.49
CA THR A 396 -7.08 -8.02 -0.01
C THR A 396 -6.39 -7.65 1.30
N PHE A 397 -6.37 -6.37 1.69
CA PHE A 397 -5.84 -5.94 2.97
C PHE A 397 -6.64 -6.52 4.14
N TYR A 398 -7.95 -6.70 3.98
CA TYR A 398 -8.77 -7.33 5.03
C TYR A 398 -8.35 -8.78 5.29
N ILE A 399 -7.64 -9.41 4.35
CA ILE A 399 -7.13 -10.77 4.48
C ILE A 399 -5.73 -10.75 5.07
N TYR A 400 -4.78 -10.07 4.41
CA TYR A 400 -3.35 -10.22 4.71
C TYR A 400 -2.80 -9.19 5.69
N ASP A 401 -3.29 -7.95 5.66
CA ASP A 401 -2.76 -6.85 6.48
C ASP A 401 -3.90 -5.98 7.06
N PRO A 402 -4.61 -6.51 8.07
CA PRO A 402 -5.83 -5.91 8.57
C PRO A 402 -5.56 -4.60 9.30
N VAL A 403 -6.43 -3.62 9.07
CA VAL A 403 -6.38 -2.29 9.66
C VAL A 403 -5.08 -1.57 9.27
N TYR A 404 -4.51 -1.89 8.11
CA TYR A 404 -3.25 -1.28 7.66
C TYR A 404 -3.44 -0.04 6.78
N ARG A 405 -4.53 0.02 6.00
CA ARG A 405 -4.68 1.05 4.96
C ARG A 405 -4.64 2.50 5.47
N PHE A 406 -4.98 2.74 6.74
CA PHE A 406 -4.87 4.09 7.31
C PHE A 406 -3.41 4.58 7.38
N ASN A 407 -2.43 3.66 7.43
CA ASN A 407 -1.00 3.99 7.45
C ASN A 407 -0.60 4.79 6.20
N TYR A 408 -1.06 4.37 5.02
CA TYR A 408 -0.84 5.09 3.77
C TYR A 408 -1.44 6.50 3.80
N VAL A 409 -2.70 6.63 4.25
CA VAL A 409 -3.41 7.92 4.27
C VAL A 409 -2.73 8.89 5.23
N VAL A 410 -2.37 8.44 6.44
CA VAL A 410 -1.64 9.27 7.41
C VAL A 410 -0.28 9.67 6.86
N GLY A 411 0.45 8.72 6.27
CA GLY A 411 1.76 8.95 5.66
C GLY A 411 1.70 9.99 4.55
N ALA A 412 0.79 9.85 3.58
CA ALA A 412 0.62 10.77 2.46
C ALA A 412 0.26 12.18 2.93
N LEU A 413 -0.72 12.33 3.85
CA LEU A 413 -1.14 13.64 4.35
C LEU A 413 -0.04 14.35 5.14
N TRP A 414 0.70 13.61 5.97
CA TRP A 414 1.83 14.18 6.69
C TRP A 414 2.95 14.59 5.76
N SER A 415 3.31 13.72 4.82
CA SER A 415 4.38 13.96 3.84
C SER A 415 4.09 15.19 3.00
N ALA A 416 2.85 15.37 2.53
CA ALA A 416 2.46 16.60 1.85
C ALA A 416 2.66 17.86 2.73
N ALA A 417 2.29 17.79 4.01
CA ALA A 417 2.48 18.90 4.95
C ALA A 417 3.96 19.17 5.28
N GLU A 418 4.79 18.13 5.29
CA GLU A 418 6.24 18.26 5.50
C GLU A 418 6.93 18.86 4.28
N LEU A 419 6.62 18.38 3.07
CA LEU A 419 7.17 18.93 1.83
C LEU A 419 6.82 20.42 1.66
N GLY A 420 5.60 20.83 2.02
CA GLY A 420 5.23 22.25 2.05
C GLY A 420 6.04 23.08 3.05
N ARG A 421 6.53 22.49 4.15
CA ARG A 421 7.44 23.15 5.11
C ARG A 421 8.88 23.17 4.63
N MET A 422 9.30 22.14 3.90
CA MET A 422 10.65 22.02 3.36
C MET A 422 10.88 22.87 2.10
N ALA A 423 9.82 23.35 1.43
CA ALA A 423 9.94 24.04 0.16
C ALA A 423 10.81 25.33 0.23
N PRO A 424 11.73 25.55 -0.73
CA PRO A 424 12.11 24.64 -1.81
C PRO A 424 13.02 23.49 -1.32
N PHE A 425 12.87 22.29 -1.89
CA PHE A 425 13.67 21.11 -1.53
C PHE A 425 14.20 20.35 -2.76
N THR A 426 15.21 19.52 -2.51
CA THR A 426 15.71 18.48 -3.41
C THR A 426 15.36 17.09 -2.86
N LEU A 427 15.53 16.02 -3.64
CA LEU A 427 15.36 14.66 -3.09
C LEU A 427 16.45 14.29 -2.10
N GLN A 428 17.64 14.89 -2.18
CA GLN A 428 18.69 14.73 -1.18
C GLN A 428 18.28 15.34 0.17
N ASP A 429 17.62 16.50 0.16
CA ASP A 429 17.05 17.09 1.38
C ASP A 429 15.99 16.18 1.98
N VAL A 430 15.15 15.55 1.15
CA VAL A 430 14.13 14.59 1.58
C VAL A 430 14.76 13.31 2.14
N ALA A 431 15.77 12.75 1.48
CA ALA A 431 16.50 11.58 1.98
C ALA A 431 17.18 11.88 3.32
N ALA A 432 17.83 13.05 3.45
CA ALA A 432 18.41 13.50 4.71
C ALA A 432 17.34 13.65 5.81
N ARG A 433 16.14 14.15 5.43
CA ARG A 433 15.01 14.27 6.35
C ARG A 433 14.49 12.91 6.82
N ILE A 434 14.37 11.92 5.94
CA ILE A 434 14.03 10.53 6.30
C ILE A 434 15.04 9.98 7.31
N GLN A 435 16.33 10.19 7.08
CA GLN A 435 17.39 9.76 7.99
C GLN A 435 17.29 10.43 9.36
N GLU A 436 17.06 11.74 9.41
CA GLU A 436 16.87 12.49 10.65
C GLU A 436 15.66 11.95 11.45
N LEU A 437 14.52 11.78 10.79
CA LEU A 437 13.29 11.29 11.42
C LEU A 437 13.45 9.85 11.92
N GLY A 438 14.03 8.97 11.10
CA GLY A 438 14.25 7.58 11.50
C GLY A 438 15.24 7.44 12.66
N GLN A 439 16.27 8.30 12.74
CA GLN A 439 17.12 8.37 13.93
C GLN A 439 16.35 8.83 15.17
N ALA A 440 15.49 9.85 15.01
CA ALA A 440 14.68 10.38 16.10
C ALA A 440 13.58 9.42 16.58
N ALA A 441 13.19 8.43 15.76
CA ALA A 441 12.21 7.40 16.11
C ALA A 441 12.71 6.47 17.23
N TYR A 442 14.02 6.26 17.36
CA TYR A 442 14.56 5.44 18.43
C TYR A 442 14.46 6.16 19.78
N GLY A 443 13.72 5.58 20.73
CA GLY A 443 13.51 6.18 22.05
C GLY A 443 12.39 7.21 22.14
N SER A 444 11.63 7.43 21.07
CA SER A 444 10.50 8.36 21.04
C SER A 444 9.25 7.67 20.45
N SER A 445 8.06 8.19 20.76
CA SER A 445 6.85 7.79 20.05
C SER A 445 6.88 8.35 18.63
N TRP A 446 6.45 7.58 17.65
CA TRP A 446 6.33 8.02 16.25
C TRP A 446 5.52 9.33 16.12
N ARG A 447 4.42 9.47 16.89
CA ARG A 447 3.60 10.70 16.92
C ARG A 447 4.45 11.92 17.27
N ARG A 448 5.26 11.86 18.33
CA ARG A 448 6.15 12.95 18.73
C ARG A 448 7.15 13.31 17.65
N VAL A 449 7.77 12.31 17.02
CA VAL A 449 8.76 12.52 15.94
C VAL A 449 8.12 13.22 14.74
N LEU A 450 6.92 12.80 14.36
CA LEU A 450 6.16 13.43 13.29
C LEU A 450 5.43 14.72 13.74
N GLY A 451 5.53 15.12 15.01
CA GLY A 451 4.80 16.28 15.54
C GLY A 451 3.28 16.10 15.62
N MET A 452 2.78 14.86 15.65
CA MET A 452 1.37 14.48 15.70
C MET A 452 0.83 14.18 17.12
N ASP A 453 1.52 14.61 18.18
CA ASP A 453 1.12 14.35 19.57
C ASP A 453 -0.28 14.90 19.92
N LYS A 454 -0.74 15.92 19.19
CA LYS A 454 -2.02 16.60 19.46
C LYS A 454 -3.13 16.26 18.48
N SER A 455 -2.80 15.98 17.22
CA SER A 455 -3.78 15.77 16.16
C SER A 455 -3.12 15.14 14.94
N LEU A 456 -3.93 14.41 14.16
CA LEU A 456 -3.55 13.94 12.83
C LEU A 456 -3.41 15.11 11.83
N PRO A 457 -2.65 14.95 10.73
CA PRO A 457 -2.46 16.00 9.74
C PRO A 457 -3.77 16.37 9.04
N ALA A 458 -4.00 17.67 8.83
CA ALA A 458 -5.21 18.15 8.19
C ALA A 458 -5.19 17.87 6.67
N PRO A 459 -6.32 17.44 6.06
CA PRO A 459 -6.41 17.20 4.61
C PRO A 459 -6.05 18.43 3.75
N SER A 460 -6.20 19.64 4.30
CA SER A 460 -5.88 20.89 3.60
C SER A 460 -4.42 20.99 3.17
N ALA A 461 -3.48 20.38 3.91
CA ALA A 461 -2.07 20.37 3.53
C ALA A 461 -1.86 19.54 2.26
N TYR A 462 -2.49 18.36 2.21
CA TYR A 462 -2.46 17.50 1.03
C TYR A 462 -3.15 18.17 -0.17
N ILE A 463 -4.29 18.83 0.02
CA ILE A 463 -4.96 19.58 -1.05
C ILE A 463 -4.05 20.69 -1.59
N ALA A 464 -3.40 21.46 -0.70
CA ALA A 464 -2.49 22.53 -1.10
C ALA A 464 -1.29 22.00 -1.90
N TRP A 465 -0.74 20.85 -1.50
CA TRP A 465 0.30 20.14 -2.24
C TRP A 465 -0.20 19.67 -3.62
N ALA A 466 -1.37 19.04 -3.68
CA ALA A 466 -1.92 18.51 -4.93
C ALA A 466 -2.23 19.61 -5.95
N GLU A 467 -2.70 20.76 -5.48
CA GLU A 467 -2.95 21.95 -6.29
C GLU A 467 -1.69 22.78 -6.58
N ASN A 468 -0.51 22.37 -6.09
CA ASN A 468 0.75 23.08 -6.23
C ASN A 468 0.71 24.53 -5.70
N ARG A 469 -0.04 24.78 -4.63
CA ARG A 469 -0.19 26.12 -4.04
C ARG A 469 0.98 26.51 -3.14
N GLN A 470 1.85 25.56 -2.78
CA GLN A 470 2.88 25.73 -1.75
C GLN A 470 4.29 25.26 -2.17
N LEU A 471 4.47 24.78 -3.41
CA LEU A 471 5.71 24.19 -3.90
C LEU A 471 6.39 25.04 -4.97
#